data_AF-A0A3E1DAZ2-F1
#
_entry.id   AF-A0A3E1DAZ2-F1
#
_cell.length_a   1.000
_cell.length_b   1.000
_cell.length_c   1.000
_cell.angle_alpha   90.00
_cell.angle_beta   90.00
_cell.angle_gamma   90.00
#
_symmetry.space_group_name_H-M   'P 1'
#
loop_
_entity.id
_entity.type
_entity.pdbx_description
1 polymer ?
#
loop_
_entity_poly.entity_id
_entity_poly.type
_entity_poly.pdbx_seq_one_letter_code
_entity_poly.pdbx_strand_id
1 'polypeptide(L)'
;MINKLSKRTQLLDQGVYLLMNQGYHATGINEIVNAVHIPKGSFYSYFDSKENFAAEAISHYIEPFIELLTRHLQHSQVDPLTALKNYYAELIVEVENNGYKGGCLLGNLMGEIGDTSELCNQALKSAVERYKLLQYKALLQAQKEGTVRTDKSAEIMANLLVNNWQGALLRMKIEQSVQPLQEFCDTLLNDYFVA
;
A
#
# COMPACT_ATOMS: atom_id res chain seq x y z
N MET A 1 -23.25 9.11 -13.58
CA MET A 1 -22.74 10.49 -13.43
C MET A 1 -21.23 10.41 -13.35
N ILE A 2 -20.50 10.99 -14.32
CA ILE A 2 -19.04 11.00 -14.30
C ILE A 2 -18.61 11.91 -13.15
N ASN A 3 -18.14 11.31 -12.05
CA ASN A 3 -17.70 12.06 -10.89
C ASN A 3 -16.42 12.81 -11.27
N LYS A 4 -16.54 14.13 -11.50
CA LYS A 4 -15.40 14.95 -11.90
C LYS A 4 -14.49 15.09 -10.68
N LEU A 5 -13.47 14.23 -10.58
CA LEU A 5 -12.48 14.27 -9.50
C LEU A 5 -11.92 15.68 -9.35
N SER A 6 -11.73 16.13 -8.11
CA SER A 6 -11.15 17.45 -7.83
C SER A 6 -9.76 17.57 -8.46
N LYS A 7 -9.35 18.78 -8.84
CA LYS A 7 -7.99 19.00 -9.37
C LYS A 7 -6.91 18.60 -8.37
N ARG A 8 -7.16 18.76 -7.07
CA ARG A 8 -6.30 18.25 -6.00
C ARG A 8 -6.14 16.73 -6.07
N THR A 9 -7.23 15.98 -6.24
CA THR A 9 -7.19 14.51 -6.37
C THR A 9 -6.44 14.09 -7.63
N GLN A 10 -6.69 14.73 -8.77
CA GLN A 10 -5.95 14.45 -10.02
C GLN A 10 -4.44 14.68 -9.86
N LEU A 11 -4.03 15.72 -9.12
CA LEU A 11 -2.62 15.95 -8.80
C LEU A 11 -2.04 14.84 -7.93
N LEU A 12 -2.78 14.36 -6.93
CA LEU A 12 -2.34 13.25 -6.07
C LEU A 12 -2.25 11.94 -6.86
N ASP A 13 -3.25 11.58 -7.66
CA ASP A 13 -3.24 10.38 -8.51
C ASP A 13 -2.04 10.37 -9.45
N GLN A 14 -1.82 11.49 -10.13
CA GLN A 14 -0.68 11.64 -11.04
C GLN A 14 0.66 11.68 -10.30
N GLY A 15 0.70 12.29 -9.11
CA GLY A 15 1.84 12.29 -8.22
C GLY A 15 2.25 10.89 -7.82
N VAL A 16 1.29 10.09 -7.32
CA VAL A 16 1.49 8.69 -6.96
C VAL A 16 2.06 7.90 -8.13
N TYR A 17 1.47 8.04 -9.33
CA TYR A 17 1.96 7.38 -10.54
C TYR A 17 3.42 7.73 -10.85
N LEU A 18 3.76 9.02 -10.86
CA LEU A 18 5.13 9.48 -11.18
C LEU A 18 6.13 9.05 -10.09
N LEU A 19 5.81 9.29 -8.81
CA LEU A 19 6.66 8.92 -7.67
C LEU A 19 6.94 7.41 -7.65
N MET A 20 5.94 6.58 -7.99
CA MET A 20 6.12 5.13 -8.04
C MET A 20 7.04 4.68 -9.19
N ASN A 21 7.06 5.41 -10.31
CA ASN A 21 7.81 5.03 -11.50
C ASN A 21 9.23 5.59 -11.56
N GLN A 22 9.46 6.80 -11.07
CA GLN A 22 10.76 7.48 -11.19
C GLN A 22 11.33 7.98 -9.87
N GLY A 23 10.59 7.84 -8.76
CA GLY A 23 11.05 8.29 -7.44
C GLY A 23 10.77 9.76 -7.14
N TYR A 24 11.03 10.16 -5.91
CA TYR A 24 10.80 11.52 -5.44
C TYR A 24 11.74 12.51 -6.12
N HIS A 25 13.04 12.22 -6.19
CA HIS A 25 14.02 13.18 -6.69
C HIS A 25 13.85 13.47 -8.19
N ALA A 26 13.51 12.47 -8.98
CA ALA A 26 13.30 12.64 -10.42
C ALA A 26 11.91 13.20 -10.79
N THR A 27 10.94 13.22 -9.87
CA THR A 27 9.60 13.75 -10.14
C THR A 27 9.55 15.27 -9.97
N GLY A 28 9.28 16.03 -11.04
CA GLY A 28 9.17 17.49 -10.98
C GLY A 28 7.75 18.01 -10.76
N ILE A 29 7.57 19.13 -10.04
CA ILE A 29 6.24 19.80 -9.95
C ILE A 29 5.69 20.13 -11.34
N ASN A 30 6.54 20.62 -12.25
CA ASN A 30 6.14 20.96 -13.62
C ASN A 30 5.57 19.74 -14.37
N GLU A 31 6.15 18.57 -14.17
CA GLU A 31 5.70 17.33 -14.80
C GLU A 31 4.30 16.93 -14.30
N ILE A 32 4.09 16.99 -12.99
CA ILE A 32 2.79 16.68 -12.36
C ILE A 32 1.70 17.63 -12.89
N VAL A 33 1.94 18.95 -12.85
CA VAL A 33 0.91 19.93 -13.26
C VAL A 33 0.65 19.91 -14.76
N ASN A 34 1.67 19.60 -15.57
CA ASN A 34 1.50 19.44 -17.02
C ASN A 34 0.63 18.22 -17.33
N ALA A 35 0.84 17.10 -16.65
CA ALA A 35 0.01 15.91 -16.81
C ALA A 35 -1.47 16.17 -16.41
N VAL A 36 -1.72 17.03 -15.42
CA VAL A 36 -3.08 17.42 -14.98
C VAL A 36 -3.64 18.65 -15.73
N HIS A 37 -2.85 19.22 -16.65
CA HIS A 37 -3.19 20.36 -17.49
C HIS A 37 -3.58 21.61 -16.68
N ILE A 38 -2.79 21.95 -15.66
CA ILE A 38 -2.97 23.17 -14.87
C ILE A 38 -1.67 23.99 -14.78
N PRO A 39 -1.75 25.32 -14.56
CA PRO A 39 -0.55 26.14 -14.33
C PRO A 39 0.19 25.74 -13.06
N LYS A 40 1.53 25.87 -13.06
CA LYS A 40 2.37 25.63 -11.87
C LYS A 40 1.90 26.41 -10.64
N GLY A 41 1.45 27.65 -10.83
CA GLY A 41 0.93 28.48 -9.73
C GLY A 41 -0.26 27.84 -8.99
N SER A 42 -1.10 27.07 -9.69
CA SER A 42 -2.24 26.36 -9.09
C SER A 42 -1.81 25.19 -8.20
N PHE A 43 -0.61 24.65 -8.35
CA PHE A 43 -0.10 23.63 -7.43
C PHE A 43 -0.02 24.17 -6.00
N TYR A 44 0.51 25.39 -5.86
CA TYR A 44 0.71 26.04 -4.56
C TYR A 44 -0.58 26.55 -3.91
N SER A 45 -1.73 26.48 -4.61
CA SER A 45 -3.04 26.65 -3.95
C SER A 45 -3.57 25.38 -3.30
N TYR A 46 -2.93 24.23 -3.57
CA TYR A 46 -3.32 22.93 -3.01
C TYR A 46 -2.27 22.36 -2.04
N PHE A 47 -1.00 22.62 -2.27
CA PHE A 47 0.12 22.05 -1.51
C PHE A 47 1.18 23.12 -1.24
N ASP A 48 1.67 23.20 0.00
CA ASP A 48 2.62 24.24 0.41
C ASP A 48 4.01 24.05 -0.22
N SER A 49 4.38 22.80 -0.49
CA SER A 49 5.67 22.43 -1.06
C SER A 49 5.61 21.08 -1.76
N LYS A 50 6.68 20.71 -2.49
CA LYS A 50 6.83 19.36 -3.06
C LYS A 50 6.86 18.29 -1.97
N GLU A 51 7.46 18.61 -0.83
CA GLU A 51 7.58 17.70 0.32
C GLU A 51 6.21 17.47 0.98
N ASN A 52 5.44 18.54 1.20
CA ASN A 52 4.07 18.45 1.70
C ASN A 52 3.18 17.65 0.73
N PHE A 53 3.29 17.91 -0.58
CA PHE A 53 2.62 17.10 -1.59
C PHE A 53 2.99 15.62 -1.53
N ALA A 54 4.28 15.28 -1.37
CA ALA A 54 4.70 13.89 -1.29
C ALA A 54 4.16 13.18 -0.03
N ALA A 55 4.14 13.86 1.12
CA ALA A 55 3.54 13.34 2.34
C ALA A 55 2.02 13.10 2.19
N GLU A 56 1.32 14.00 1.50
CA GLU A 56 -0.09 13.82 1.18
C GLU A 56 -0.31 12.72 0.14
N ALA A 57 0.58 12.58 -0.84
CA ALA A 57 0.54 11.50 -1.83
C ALA A 57 0.76 10.12 -1.21
N ILE A 58 1.64 10.00 -0.20
CA ILE A 58 1.80 8.77 0.60
C ILE A 58 0.49 8.39 1.29
N SER A 59 -0.17 9.38 1.90
CA SER A 59 -1.44 9.17 2.59
C SER A 59 -2.54 8.78 1.60
N HIS A 60 -2.64 9.50 0.48
CA HIS A 60 -3.56 9.21 -0.62
C HIS A 60 -3.37 7.81 -1.19
N TYR A 61 -2.12 7.38 -1.37
CA TYR A 61 -1.78 6.07 -1.92
C TYR A 61 -2.26 4.90 -1.06
N ILE A 62 -2.23 5.03 0.28
CA ILE A 62 -2.56 3.90 1.16
C ILE A 62 -4.07 3.70 1.35
N GLU A 63 -4.90 4.72 1.12
CA GLU A 63 -6.34 4.66 1.37
C GLU A 63 -7.05 3.52 0.60
N PRO A 64 -6.84 3.33 -0.72
CA PRO A 64 -7.50 2.25 -1.45
C PRO A 64 -7.20 0.85 -0.87
N PHE A 65 -5.98 0.63 -0.38
CA PHE A 65 -5.59 -0.64 0.25
C PHE A 65 -6.26 -0.83 1.61
N ILE A 66 -6.34 0.23 2.42
CA ILE A 66 -7.04 0.24 3.72
C ILE A 66 -8.53 0.00 3.51
N GLU A 67 -9.15 0.66 2.55
CA GLU A 67 -10.57 0.50 2.21
C GLU A 67 -10.86 -0.91 1.71
N LEU A 68 -10.02 -1.43 0.80
CA LEU A 68 -10.15 -2.80 0.28
C LEU A 68 -10.02 -3.84 1.40
N LEU A 69 -9.00 -3.73 2.24
CA LEU A 69 -8.80 -4.65 3.36
C LEU A 69 -9.96 -4.56 4.36
N THR A 70 -10.39 -3.35 4.69
CA THR A 70 -11.55 -3.13 5.58
C THR A 70 -12.80 -3.81 5.03
N ARG A 71 -13.03 -3.72 3.71
CA ARG A 71 -14.18 -4.35 3.06
C ARG A 71 -14.15 -5.88 3.18
N HIS A 72 -12.99 -6.50 2.93
CA HIS A 72 -12.82 -7.95 3.12
C HIS A 72 -13.04 -8.37 4.57
N LEU A 73 -12.54 -7.59 5.53
CA LEU A 73 -12.65 -7.92 6.96
C LEU A 73 -14.05 -7.68 7.54
N GLN A 74 -14.80 -6.68 7.06
CA GLN A 74 -16.10 -6.30 7.64
C GLN A 74 -17.31 -6.91 6.92
N HIS A 75 -17.20 -7.20 5.62
CA HIS A 75 -18.34 -7.62 4.80
C HIS A 75 -18.27 -9.07 4.32
N SER A 76 -17.28 -9.84 4.78
CA SER A 76 -17.18 -11.24 4.41
C SER A 76 -18.02 -12.14 5.32
N GLN A 77 -18.48 -13.25 4.77
CA GLN A 77 -19.21 -14.31 5.50
C GLN A 77 -18.27 -15.45 5.89
N VAL A 78 -16.97 -15.18 5.97
CA VAL A 78 -15.91 -16.15 6.27
C VAL A 78 -15.12 -15.70 7.49
N ASP A 79 -14.27 -16.58 8.02
CA ASP A 79 -13.40 -16.24 9.14
C ASP A 79 -12.34 -15.19 8.75
N PRO A 80 -11.75 -14.46 9.71
CA PRO A 80 -10.82 -13.38 9.43
C PRO A 80 -9.54 -13.80 8.68
N LEU A 81 -9.05 -15.04 8.87
CA LEU A 81 -7.89 -15.51 8.14
C LEU A 81 -8.24 -15.74 6.67
N THR A 82 -9.39 -16.34 6.38
CA THR A 82 -9.89 -16.48 5.01
C THR A 82 -10.16 -15.12 4.36
N ALA A 83 -10.68 -14.15 5.10
CA ALA A 83 -10.83 -12.77 4.61
C ALA A 83 -9.49 -12.13 4.24
N LEU A 84 -8.43 -12.32 5.04
CA LEU A 84 -7.07 -11.89 4.69
C LEU A 84 -6.55 -12.58 3.42
N LYS A 85 -6.77 -13.89 3.28
CA LYS A 85 -6.38 -14.64 2.06
C LYS A 85 -7.06 -14.08 0.82
N ASN A 86 -8.37 -13.82 0.88
CA ASN A 86 -9.13 -13.24 -0.22
C ASN A 86 -8.63 -11.84 -0.60
N TYR A 87 -8.30 -11.02 0.40
CA TYR A 87 -7.70 -9.72 0.17
C TYR A 87 -6.38 -9.80 -0.62
N TYR A 88 -5.44 -10.65 -0.19
CA TYR A 88 -4.17 -10.80 -0.90
C TYR A 88 -4.34 -11.45 -2.28
N ALA A 89 -5.27 -12.40 -2.43
CA ALA A 89 -5.59 -12.98 -3.73
C ALA A 89 -6.10 -11.92 -4.72
N GLU A 90 -6.95 -10.98 -4.27
CA GLU A 90 -7.42 -9.87 -5.11
C GLU A 90 -6.27 -8.96 -5.54
N LEU A 91 -5.34 -8.62 -4.62
CA LEU A 91 -4.16 -7.83 -4.96
C LEU A 91 -3.25 -8.55 -5.98
N ILE A 92 -3.07 -9.86 -5.85
CA ILE A 92 -2.27 -10.67 -6.78
C ILE A 92 -2.85 -10.61 -8.20
N VAL A 93 -4.18 -10.75 -8.33
CA VAL A 93 -4.87 -10.65 -9.61
C VAL A 93 -4.72 -9.25 -10.21
N GLU A 94 -4.80 -8.20 -9.39
CA GLU A 94 -4.66 -6.82 -9.86
C GLU A 94 -3.27 -6.54 -10.45
N VAL A 95 -2.20 -6.95 -9.75
CA VAL A 95 -0.83 -6.73 -10.25
C VAL A 95 -0.51 -7.57 -11.47
N GLU A 96 -1.06 -8.80 -11.59
CA GLU A 96 -0.93 -9.63 -12.79
C GLU A 96 -1.59 -8.97 -14.00
N ASN A 97 -2.83 -8.50 -13.83
CA ASN A 97 -3.57 -7.79 -14.88
C ASN A 97 -2.90 -6.49 -15.32
N ASN A 98 -2.14 -5.84 -14.43
CA ASN A 98 -1.36 -4.65 -14.74
C ASN A 98 0.03 -4.96 -15.33
N GLY A 99 0.30 -6.22 -15.69
CA GLY A 99 1.57 -6.66 -16.28
C GLY A 99 2.75 -6.55 -15.31
N TYR A 100 2.53 -6.93 -14.05
CA TYR A 100 3.52 -6.88 -12.95
C TYR A 100 4.04 -5.46 -12.68
N LYS A 101 3.29 -4.45 -13.14
CA LYS A 101 3.49 -3.04 -12.83
C LYS A 101 2.65 -2.67 -11.63
N GLY A 102 3.08 -1.61 -10.96
CA GLY A 102 2.66 -1.38 -9.59
C GLY A 102 3.65 -2.07 -8.65
N GLY A 103 4.23 -1.28 -7.78
CA GLY A 103 4.93 -1.80 -6.62
C GLY A 103 4.48 -1.04 -5.41
N CYS A 104 5.24 -1.17 -4.33
CA CYS A 104 4.98 -0.35 -3.19
C CYS A 104 5.63 1.03 -3.34
N LEU A 105 4.79 2.05 -3.55
CA LEU A 105 5.21 3.45 -3.41
C LEU A 105 5.92 3.67 -2.07
N LEU A 106 5.41 3.06 -0.99
CA LEU A 106 6.01 3.19 0.35
C LEU A 106 7.45 2.65 0.36
N GLY A 107 7.70 1.49 -0.25
CA GLY A 107 9.04 0.90 -0.30
C GLY A 107 10.04 1.80 -1.05
N ASN A 108 9.64 2.35 -2.20
CA ASN A 108 10.47 3.29 -2.96
C ASN A 108 10.78 4.56 -2.12
N LEU A 109 9.75 5.17 -1.54
CA LEU A 109 9.90 6.43 -0.81
C LEU A 109 10.61 6.26 0.54
N MET A 110 10.49 5.10 1.18
CA MET A 110 11.27 4.76 2.38
C MET A 110 12.77 4.82 2.08
N GLY A 111 13.21 4.30 0.94
CA GLY A 111 14.63 4.31 0.56
C GLY A 111 15.15 5.68 0.09
N GLU A 112 14.32 6.50 -0.53
CA GLU A 112 14.76 7.80 -1.10
C GLU A 112 14.69 8.96 -0.12
N ILE A 113 13.58 9.07 0.63
CA ILE A 113 13.27 10.25 1.46
C ILE A 113 12.95 9.91 2.91
N GLY A 114 12.96 8.64 3.28
CA GLY A 114 12.71 8.20 4.65
C GLY A 114 13.66 8.82 5.66
N ASP A 115 14.93 9.02 5.30
CA ASP A 115 15.95 9.55 6.20
C ASP A 115 16.27 11.04 5.99
N THR A 116 15.65 11.68 4.99
CA THR A 116 15.97 13.07 4.59
C THR A 116 14.80 14.04 4.75
N SER A 117 13.58 13.53 4.90
CA SER A 117 12.36 14.32 5.13
C SER A 117 11.59 13.76 6.33
N GLU A 118 11.62 14.49 7.46
CA GLU A 118 10.86 14.10 8.65
C GLU A 118 9.35 14.05 8.36
N LEU A 119 8.84 14.98 7.55
CA LEU A 119 7.43 15.02 7.17
C LEU A 119 7.01 13.78 6.38
N CYS A 120 7.80 13.38 5.38
CA CYS A 120 7.51 12.17 4.60
C CYS A 120 7.73 10.90 5.42
N ASN A 121 8.74 10.88 6.31
CA ASN A 121 8.98 9.78 7.24
C ASN A 121 7.76 9.53 8.14
N GLN A 122 7.19 10.59 8.71
CA GLN A 122 5.98 10.51 9.53
C GLN A 122 4.77 10.02 8.72
N ALA A 123 4.60 10.50 7.49
CA ALA A 123 3.54 10.02 6.59
C ALA A 123 3.69 8.53 6.26
N LEU A 124 4.91 8.07 5.96
CA LEU A 124 5.21 6.65 5.71
C LEU A 124 4.91 5.79 6.93
N LYS A 125 5.38 6.19 8.12
CA LYS A 125 5.09 5.50 9.38
C LYS A 125 3.59 5.39 9.62
N SER A 126 2.86 6.50 9.47
CA SER A 126 1.41 6.53 9.64
C SER A 126 0.69 5.60 8.67
N ALA A 127 1.05 5.63 7.39
CA ALA A 127 0.47 4.76 6.36
C ALA A 127 0.66 3.27 6.69
N VAL A 128 1.90 2.88 7.03
CA VAL A 128 2.22 1.49 7.40
C VAL A 128 1.48 1.07 8.66
N GLU A 129 1.49 1.88 9.72
CA GLU A 129 0.83 1.53 10.98
C GLU A 129 -0.68 1.39 10.82
N ARG A 130 -1.33 2.30 10.07
CA ARG A 130 -2.78 2.23 9.79
C ARG A 130 -3.15 0.95 9.04
N TYR A 131 -2.36 0.59 8.03
CA TYR A 131 -2.58 -0.62 7.25
C TYR A 131 -2.30 -1.89 8.07
N LYS A 132 -1.19 -1.94 8.80
CA LYS A 132 -0.82 -3.05 9.70
C LYS A 132 -1.86 -3.27 10.79
N LEU A 133 -2.43 -2.21 11.36
CA LEU A 133 -3.42 -2.30 12.43
C LEU A 133 -4.64 -3.14 12.04
N LEU A 134 -5.08 -3.07 10.78
CA LEU A 134 -6.18 -3.89 10.27
C LEU A 134 -5.81 -5.38 10.26
N GLN A 135 -4.60 -5.70 9.78
CA GLN A 135 -4.09 -7.08 9.74
C GLN A 135 -3.90 -7.65 11.14
N TYR A 136 -3.34 -6.86 12.06
CA TYR A 136 -3.23 -7.22 13.47
C TYR A 136 -4.59 -7.57 14.09
N LYS A 137 -5.61 -6.71 13.88
CA LYS A 137 -6.96 -6.96 14.40
C LYS A 137 -7.56 -8.23 13.83
N ALA A 138 -7.38 -8.49 12.54
CA ALA A 138 -7.85 -9.71 11.89
C ALA A 138 -7.16 -10.96 12.45
N LEU A 139 -5.84 -10.94 12.60
CA LEU A 139 -5.07 -12.04 13.19
C LEU A 139 -5.45 -12.29 14.64
N LEU A 140 -5.63 -11.24 15.43
CA LEU A 140 -6.07 -11.35 16.83
C LEU A 140 -7.47 -11.98 16.94
N GLN A 141 -8.37 -11.64 16.01
CA GLN A 141 -9.70 -12.24 15.96
C GLN A 141 -9.64 -13.71 15.52
N ALA A 142 -8.85 -14.03 14.49
CA ALA A 142 -8.62 -15.40 14.03
C ALA A 142 -7.99 -16.29 15.12
N GLN A 143 -7.13 -15.74 15.98
CA GLN A 143 -6.60 -16.44 17.16
C GLN A 143 -7.70 -16.79 18.16
N LYS A 144 -8.67 -15.89 18.39
CA LYS A 144 -9.81 -16.15 19.28
C LYS A 144 -10.76 -17.21 18.71
N GLU A 145 -10.89 -17.25 17.38
CA GLU A 145 -11.72 -18.21 16.65
C GLU A 145 -11.02 -19.56 16.43
N GLY A 146 -9.73 -19.65 16.73
CA GLY A 146 -8.94 -20.88 16.62
C GLY A 146 -8.50 -21.22 15.20
N THR A 147 -8.59 -20.30 14.24
CA THR A 147 -8.10 -20.51 12.87
C THR A 147 -6.64 -20.12 12.69
N VAL A 148 -6.08 -19.34 13.63
CA VAL A 148 -4.67 -18.92 13.67
C VAL A 148 -4.03 -19.38 14.98
N ARG A 149 -2.79 -19.88 14.89
CA ARG A 149 -1.97 -20.32 16.02
C ARG A 149 -1.81 -19.25 17.10
N THR A 150 -1.74 -19.67 18.35
CA THR A 150 -1.69 -18.76 19.53
C THR A 150 -0.34 -18.75 20.25
N ASP A 151 0.61 -19.61 19.86
CA ASP A 151 1.98 -19.60 20.40
C ASP A 151 2.84 -18.44 19.88
N LYS A 152 2.33 -17.66 18.92
CA LYS A 152 2.97 -16.45 18.36
C LYS A 152 2.08 -15.23 18.57
N SER A 153 2.73 -14.07 18.78
CA SER A 153 2.02 -12.79 18.88
C SER A 153 1.39 -12.39 17.54
N ALA A 154 0.11 -12.01 17.55
CA ALA A 154 -0.57 -11.41 16.39
C ALA A 154 0.16 -10.17 15.85
N GLU A 155 0.83 -9.41 16.73
CA GLU A 155 1.59 -8.24 16.31
C GLU A 155 2.85 -8.61 15.52
N ILE A 156 3.57 -9.66 15.95
CA ILE A 156 4.71 -10.19 15.19
C ILE A 156 4.23 -10.73 13.83
N MET A 157 3.11 -11.44 13.80
CA MET A 157 2.53 -11.96 12.56
C MET A 157 2.08 -10.83 11.60
N ALA A 158 1.50 -9.74 12.12
CA ALA A 158 1.16 -8.58 11.31
C ALA A 158 2.40 -7.87 10.74
N ASN A 159 3.49 -7.77 11.52
CA ASN A 159 4.77 -7.27 11.02
C ASN A 159 5.33 -8.17 9.91
N LEU A 160 5.23 -9.50 10.05
CA LEU A 160 5.66 -10.45 9.03
C LEU A 160 4.86 -10.29 7.73
N LEU A 161 3.55 -10.05 7.82
CA LEU A 161 2.72 -9.80 6.63
C LEU A 161 3.20 -8.57 5.87
N VAL A 162 3.37 -7.43 6.55
CA VAL A 162 3.86 -6.21 5.91
C VAL A 162 5.24 -6.43 5.31
N ASN A 163 6.20 -6.93 6.09
CA ASN A 163 7.59 -7.06 5.66
C ASN A 163 7.74 -8.00 4.45
N ASN A 164 7.10 -9.17 4.49
CA ASN A 164 7.22 -10.14 3.40
C ASN A 164 6.44 -9.72 2.17
N TRP A 165 5.27 -9.08 2.32
CA TRP A 165 4.52 -8.54 1.16
C TRP A 165 5.35 -7.49 0.42
N GLN A 166 6.01 -6.59 1.14
CA GLN A 166 6.90 -5.59 0.55
C GLN A 166 8.06 -6.24 -0.21
N GLY A 167 8.74 -7.22 0.40
CA GLY A 167 9.83 -7.96 -0.26
C GLY A 167 9.36 -8.74 -1.49
N ALA A 168 8.18 -9.36 -1.41
CA ALA A 168 7.61 -10.13 -2.51
C ALA A 168 7.20 -9.25 -3.69
N LEU A 169 6.67 -8.04 -3.45
CA LEU A 169 6.41 -7.03 -4.49
C LEU A 169 7.69 -6.59 -5.21
N LEU A 170 8.81 -6.47 -4.50
CA LEU A 170 10.11 -6.15 -5.12
C LEU A 170 10.59 -7.30 -6.02
N ARG A 171 10.49 -8.55 -5.55
CA ARG A 171 10.84 -9.74 -6.35
C ARG A 171 9.93 -9.90 -7.58
N MET A 172 8.63 -9.70 -7.41
CA MET A 172 7.65 -9.75 -8.51
C MET A 172 8.05 -8.84 -9.67
N LYS A 173 8.51 -7.61 -9.40
CA LYS A 173 8.93 -6.67 -10.43
C LYS A 173 10.10 -7.17 -11.26
N ILE A 174 11.10 -7.79 -10.65
CA ILE A 174 12.29 -8.26 -11.36
C ILE A 174 12.05 -9.61 -12.04
N GLU A 175 11.24 -10.47 -11.44
CA GLU A 175 10.90 -11.80 -11.94
C GLU A 175 9.78 -11.76 -12.98
N GLN A 176 9.05 -10.64 -13.10
CA GLN A 176 7.88 -10.48 -13.97
C GLN A 176 6.88 -11.63 -13.78
N SER A 177 6.63 -11.96 -12.51
CA SER A 177 5.82 -13.10 -12.10
C SER A 177 5.20 -12.83 -10.73
N VAL A 178 3.95 -13.26 -10.55
CA VAL A 178 3.28 -13.24 -9.24
C VAL A 178 3.75 -14.34 -8.29
N GLN A 179 4.64 -15.23 -8.73
CA GLN A 179 5.12 -16.35 -7.93
C GLN A 179 5.63 -15.94 -6.53
N PRO A 180 6.44 -14.87 -6.34
CA PRO A 180 6.86 -14.45 -4.99
C PRO A 180 5.70 -14.05 -4.08
N LEU A 181 4.62 -13.49 -4.64
CA LEU A 181 3.41 -13.13 -3.89
C LEU A 181 2.59 -14.37 -3.49
N GLN A 182 2.54 -15.36 -4.38
CA GLN A 182 1.93 -16.66 -4.09
C GLN A 182 2.71 -17.40 -3.00
N GLU A 183 4.05 -17.46 -3.11
CA GLU A 183 4.95 -18.02 -2.08
C GLU A 183 4.73 -17.37 -0.71
N PHE A 184 4.53 -16.05 -0.68
CA PHE A 184 4.17 -15.31 0.53
C PHE A 184 2.85 -15.80 1.14
N CYS A 185 1.79 -15.90 0.33
CA CYS A 185 0.48 -16.37 0.81
C CYS A 185 0.56 -17.81 1.30
N ASP A 186 1.24 -18.69 0.56
CA ASP A 186 1.36 -20.09 0.91
C ASP A 186 2.15 -20.28 2.20
N THR A 187 3.31 -19.63 2.31
CA THR A 187 4.19 -19.79 3.47
C THR A 187 3.58 -19.19 4.73
N LEU A 188 2.96 -18.01 4.65
CA LEU A 188 2.46 -17.34 5.85
C LEU A 188 1.01 -17.69 6.16
N LEU A 189 0.09 -17.52 5.19
CA LEU A 189 -1.34 -17.64 5.44
C LEU A 189 -1.85 -19.08 5.37
N ASN A 190 -1.22 -19.93 4.55
CA ASN A 190 -1.65 -21.33 4.37
C ASN A 190 -0.84 -22.33 5.22
N ASP A 191 0.31 -21.92 5.75
CA ASP A 191 1.17 -22.77 6.59
C ASP A 191 1.47 -22.10 7.94
N TYR A 192 2.43 -21.17 7.99
CA TYR A 192 3.02 -20.69 9.25
C TYR A 192 2.02 -20.12 10.27
N PHE A 193 0.92 -19.47 9.84
CA PHE A 193 -0.09 -18.89 10.74
C PHE A 193 -1.19 -19.86 11.18
N VAL A 194 -1.43 -20.96 10.46
CA VAL A 194 -2.55 -21.85 10.74
C VAL A 194 -2.36 -22.54 12.10
N ALA A 195 -3.46 -22.78 12.81
CA ALA A 195 -3.49 -23.43 14.13
C ALA A 195 -3.17 -24.93 14.09
#